data_AF-A0AA88YC42-F1
#
_entry.id   AF-A0AA88YC42-F1
#
_cell.length_a   1.000
_cell.length_b   1.000
_cell.length_c   1.000
_cell.angle_alpha   90.00
_cell.angle_beta   90.00
_cell.angle_gamma   90.00
#
_symmetry.space_group_name_H-M   'P 1'
#
loop_
_entity.id
_entity.type
_entity.pdbx_description
1 polymer ?
#
loop_
_entity_poly.entity_id
_entity_poly.type
_entity_poly.pdbx_seq_one_letter_code
_entity_poly.pdbx_strand_id
1 'polypeptide(L)'
;MAVPEIPIPGARGYPMVGLGTFTIFGQRGAGDEVEQAVKTAIDIGYRSIDCAWVYSNEESVGRGIKAKIDDGTVKREDLFITTKLWDTCHRPAIVRESCEKSLKALGCGYIDLYLMHWPFGFKEGDDLFPKDENGKVLFSDHDFVDTYKAMEPLVADGLVKALGLSNFNHKQVDRVLQIAKVPVTNMQIEIHPYLSNKKLIDYCRSKGITITAYAPLGNPTRTWAGTDEPVVFDEPKLQAIAKAKGKTVAQVCLRFLIQRNINVIPKSVTPSRIKENFQIFDFELSEEEMKTIWSLDRNLRFYGESIKRREEISNKTPLQHQQQNTRCKNTKDEYSTRRKRDTRHVNIKHKRLHINRRDQWATGADFGRPFVTQVANGVVILDCVRTTLSLLQLPRGLEERTIVV
;
A
#
# COMPACT_ATOMS: atom_id res chain seq x y z
N MET A 1 -2.74 -24.10 -5.97
CA MET A 1 -2.47 -23.89 -7.41
C MET A 1 -1.35 -22.87 -7.54
N ALA A 2 -0.40 -23.09 -8.45
CA ALA A 2 0.64 -22.10 -8.73
C ALA A 2 0.01 -20.88 -9.41
N VAL A 3 0.43 -19.68 -9.00
CA VAL A 3 0.03 -18.42 -9.64
C VAL A 3 0.64 -18.40 -11.04
N PRO A 4 -0.12 -18.16 -12.12
CA PRO A 4 0.43 -18.00 -13.45
C PRO A 4 1.49 -16.90 -13.48
N GLU A 5 2.55 -17.11 -14.25
CA GLU A 5 3.64 -16.15 -14.38
C GLU A 5 3.68 -15.57 -15.80
N ILE A 6 3.98 -14.28 -15.90
CA ILE A 6 4.26 -13.61 -17.18
C ILE A 6 5.77 -13.71 -17.43
N PRO A 7 6.23 -14.30 -18.56
CA PRO A 7 7.64 -14.35 -18.88
C PRO A 7 8.26 -12.94 -18.97
N ILE A 8 9.40 -12.75 -18.32
CA ILE A 8 10.23 -11.54 -18.47
C ILE A 8 11.58 -11.92 -19.10
N PRO A 9 12.13 -11.11 -20.02
CA PRO A 9 13.40 -11.43 -20.66
C PRO A 9 14.55 -11.57 -19.64
N GLY A 10 15.30 -12.67 -19.71
CA GLY A 10 16.52 -12.87 -18.93
C GLY A 10 16.32 -13.19 -17.44
N ALA A 11 15.09 -13.40 -16.98
CA ALA A 11 14.79 -13.71 -15.57
C ALA A 11 13.64 -14.74 -15.44
N ARG A 12 13.35 -15.19 -14.21
CA ARG A 12 12.20 -16.04 -13.92
C ARG A 12 10.89 -15.32 -14.28
N GLY A 13 9.82 -16.06 -14.54
CA GLY A 13 8.50 -15.46 -14.76
C GLY A 13 8.05 -14.60 -13.58
N TYR A 14 7.30 -13.53 -13.88
CA TYR A 14 6.71 -12.62 -12.90
C TYR A 14 5.30 -13.13 -12.54
N PRO A 15 5.05 -13.58 -11.29
CA PRO A 15 3.70 -13.94 -10.83
C PRO A 15 2.65 -12.85 -11.08
N MET A 16 1.52 -13.22 -11.68
CA MET A 16 0.47 -12.27 -12.10
C MET A 16 -0.18 -11.51 -10.95
N VAL A 17 -0.14 -12.02 -9.73
CA VAL A 17 -0.64 -11.34 -8.53
C VAL A 17 0.49 -11.19 -7.51
N GLY A 18 0.72 -9.95 -7.06
CA GLY A 18 1.64 -9.62 -5.98
C GLY A 18 0.96 -8.85 -4.86
N LEU A 19 1.60 -8.82 -3.70
CA LEU A 19 1.18 -7.95 -2.59
C LEU A 19 1.85 -6.58 -2.75
N GLY A 20 1.07 -5.52 -2.96
CA GLY A 20 1.58 -4.16 -2.83
C GLY A 20 1.78 -3.79 -1.35
N THR A 21 2.88 -3.11 -1.02
CA THR A 21 3.22 -2.78 0.38
C THR A 21 3.15 -1.28 0.70
N PHE A 22 2.79 -0.43 -0.26
CA PHE A 22 2.65 1.01 0.00
C PHE A 22 1.62 1.32 1.10
N THR A 23 2.02 2.15 2.05
CA THR A 23 1.17 2.63 3.14
C THR A 23 1.21 4.14 3.17
N ILE A 24 0.05 4.78 3.27
CA ILE A 24 -0.03 6.23 3.37
C ILE A 24 0.71 6.67 4.64
N PHE A 25 1.68 7.57 4.51
CA PHE A 25 2.44 8.07 5.64
C PHE A 25 1.52 8.56 6.76
N GLY A 26 1.79 8.11 7.99
CA GLY A 26 0.99 8.46 9.16
C GLY A 26 -0.38 7.76 9.28
N GLN A 27 -0.71 6.78 8.41
CA GLN A 27 -1.90 5.93 8.56
C GLN A 27 -1.55 4.50 9.00
N ARG A 28 -2.60 3.74 9.36
CA ARG A 28 -2.51 2.28 9.62
C ARG A 28 -1.77 1.58 8.48
N GLY A 29 -0.83 0.72 8.85
CA GLY A 29 0.02 -0.04 7.96
C GLY A 29 1.51 0.29 8.02
N ALA A 30 1.99 1.12 8.95
CA ALA A 30 3.42 1.26 9.21
C ALA A 30 3.90 0.20 10.23
N GLY A 31 5.11 -0.33 10.07
CA GLY A 31 5.71 -1.29 11.01
C GLY A 31 5.12 -2.71 10.91
N ASP A 32 4.85 -3.32 12.06
CA ASP A 32 4.49 -4.76 12.23
C ASP A 32 3.27 -5.21 11.41
N GLU A 33 2.36 -4.29 11.06
CA GLU A 33 1.22 -4.62 10.20
C GLU A 33 1.65 -5.04 8.78
N VAL A 34 2.74 -4.46 8.24
CA VAL A 34 3.29 -4.85 6.93
C VAL A 34 3.93 -6.23 7.02
N GLU A 35 4.70 -6.48 8.08
CA GLU A 35 5.30 -7.78 8.32
C GLU A 35 4.23 -8.87 8.36
N GLN A 36 3.15 -8.65 9.12
CA GLN A 36 2.07 -9.63 9.23
C GLN A 36 1.28 -9.77 7.92
N ALA A 37 1.09 -8.70 7.15
CA ALA A 37 0.48 -8.77 5.83
C ALA A 37 1.32 -9.61 4.86
N VAL A 38 2.65 -9.46 4.88
CA VAL A 38 3.57 -10.25 4.06
C VAL A 38 3.51 -11.72 4.43
N LYS A 39 3.59 -12.06 5.73
CA LYS A 39 3.46 -13.44 6.22
C LYS A 39 2.15 -14.07 5.76
N THR A 40 1.04 -13.35 5.99
CA THR A 40 -0.30 -13.77 5.58
C THR A 40 -0.40 -14.00 4.07
N ALA A 41 0.16 -13.11 3.25
CA ALA A 41 0.14 -13.26 1.81
C ALA A 41 0.92 -14.50 1.35
N ILE A 42 2.11 -14.75 1.91
CA ILE A 42 2.91 -15.94 1.60
C ILE A 42 2.17 -17.22 1.99
N ASP A 43 1.55 -17.25 3.17
CA ASP A 43 0.71 -18.37 3.65
C ASP A 43 -0.45 -18.69 2.70
N ILE A 44 -1.08 -17.64 2.15
CA ILE A 44 -2.20 -17.78 1.21
C ILE A 44 -1.74 -18.31 -0.15
N GLY A 45 -0.49 -18.02 -0.56
CA GLY A 45 0.08 -18.47 -1.82
C GLY A 45 0.66 -17.36 -2.70
N TYR A 46 0.71 -16.10 -2.23
CA TYR A 46 1.43 -15.05 -2.94
C TYR A 46 2.91 -15.43 -3.06
N ARG A 47 3.47 -15.18 -4.24
CA ARG A 47 4.90 -15.34 -4.54
C ARG A 47 5.52 -14.08 -5.13
N SER A 48 4.78 -12.97 -5.18
CA SER A 48 5.32 -11.67 -5.54
C SER A 48 5.01 -10.63 -4.47
N ILE A 49 6.00 -9.80 -4.13
CA ILE A 49 5.88 -8.69 -3.17
C ILE A 49 6.48 -7.44 -3.81
N ASP A 50 5.69 -6.37 -3.86
CA ASP A 50 6.10 -5.08 -4.40
C ASP A 50 6.37 -4.09 -3.27
N CYS A 51 7.61 -3.60 -3.24
CA CYS A 51 8.18 -2.67 -2.28
C CYS A 51 8.67 -1.40 -2.98
N ALA A 52 9.12 -0.43 -2.19
CA ALA A 52 9.97 0.67 -2.65
C ALA A 52 10.69 1.26 -1.44
N TRP A 53 11.91 1.76 -1.63
CA TRP A 53 12.66 2.44 -0.58
C TRP A 53 11.84 3.55 0.10
N VAL A 54 11.16 4.38 -0.71
CA VAL A 54 10.35 5.51 -0.23
C VAL A 54 9.15 5.10 0.63
N TYR A 55 8.74 3.83 0.62
CA TYR A 55 7.62 3.38 1.48
C TYR A 55 8.03 3.28 2.95
N SER A 56 9.34 3.39 3.25
CA SER A 56 9.91 3.36 4.59
C SER A 56 9.51 2.12 5.40
N ASN A 57 9.31 0.98 4.72
CA ASN A 57 8.84 -0.25 5.34
C ASN A 57 9.53 -1.52 4.82
N GLU A 58 10.60 -1.40 4.03
CA GLU A 58 11.35 -2.54 3.48
C GLU A 58 11.89 -3.47 4.57
N GLU A 59 12.31 -2.93 5.72
CA GLU A 59 12.72 -3.74 6.87
C GLU A 59 11.60 -4.62 7.43
N SER A 60 10.36 -4.10 7.48
CA SER A 60 9.20 -4.85 7.94
C SER A 60 8.80 -5.93 6.93
N VAL A 61 8.93 -5.64 5.63
CA VAL A 61 8.79 -6.65 4.59
C VAL A 61 9.85 -7.73 4.71
N GLY A 62 11.11 -7.34 4.92
CA GLY A 62 12.25 -8.25 5.08
C GLY A 62 12.08 -9.21 6.25
N ARG A 63 11.63 -8.72 7.42
CA ARG A 63 11.29 -9.58 8.56
C ARG A 63 10.19 -10.59 8.22
N GLY A 64 9.15 -10.15 7.49
CA GLY A 64 8.05 -11.02 7.08
C GLY A 64 8.49 -12.12 6.12
N ILE A 65 9.33 -11.78 5.15
CA ILE A 65 9.96 -12.74 4.23
C ILE A 65 10.83 -13.73 5.00
N LYS A 66 11.73 -13.22 5.85
CA LYS A 66 12.66 -14.05 6.62
C LYS A 66 11.91 -15.04 7.49
N ALA A 67 10.87 -14.61 8.20
CA ALA A 67 10.06 -15.49 9.04
C ALA A 67 9.46 -16.68 8.26
N LYS A 68 9.01 -16.45 7.02
CA LYS A 68 8.43 -17.50 6.15
C LYS A 68 9.46 -18.38 5.45
N ILE A 69 10.70 -17.92 5.38
CA ILE A 69 11.84 -18.75 4.96
C ILE A 69 12.29 -19.62 6.13
N ASP A 70 12.44 -19.04 7.32
CA ASP A 70 12.90 -19.72 8.53
C ASP A 70 11.92 -20.85 8.96
N ASP A 71 10.61 -20.65 8.79
CA ASP A 71 9.60 -21.67 9.09
C ASP A 71 9.40 -22.71 7.96
N GLY A 72 10.15 -22.59 6.86
CA GLY A 72 10.14 -23.54 5.75
C GLY A 72 8.94 -23.43 4.80
N THR A 73 8.08 -22.41 4.93
CA THR A 73 6.91 -22.24 4.04
C THR A 73 7.31 -21.94 2.59
N VAL A 74 8.39 -21.19 2.40
CA VAL A 74 8.96 -20.83 1.10
C VAL A 74 10.48 -20.79 1.16
N LYS A 75 11.14 -20.97 0.03
CA LYS A 75 12.55 -20.61 -0.15
C LYS A 75 12.68 -19.21 -0.72
N ARG A 76 13.89 -18.62 -0.67
CA ARG A 76 14.14 -17.30 -1.28
C ARG A 76 13.80 -17.33 -2.77
N GLU A 77 14.21 -18.39 -3.48
CA GLU A 77 13.98 -18.57 -4.90
C GLU A 77 12.51 -18.83 -5.27
N ASP A 78 11.60 -19.04 -4.30
CA ASP A 78 10.16 -19.12 -4.56
C ASP A 78 9.53 -17.73 -4.70
N LEU A 79 10.18 -16.69 -4.17
CA LEU A 79 9.65 -15.32 -4.10
C LEU A 79 10.20 -14.44 -5.21
N PHE A 80 9.35 -13.55 -5.71
CA PHE A 80 9.65 -12.48 -6.66
C PHE A 80 9.53 -11.13 -5.95
N ILE A 81 10.66 -10.53 -5.56
CA ILE A 81 10.71 -9.28 -4.80
C ILE A 81 11.02 -8.12 -5.74
N THR A 82 10.13 -7.12 -5.76
CA THR A 82 10.32 -5.87 -6.51
C THR A 82 10.61 -4.73 -5.55
N THR A 83 11.59 -3.90 -5.85
CA THR A 83 11.77 -2.59 -5.19
C THR A 83 12.21 -1.52 -6.19
N LYS A 84 12.33 -0.27 -5.73
CA LYS A 84 12.40 0.91 -6.61
C LYS A 84 13.45 1.90 -6.13
N LEU A 85 14.28 2.37 -7.06
CA LEU A 85 15.20 3.50 -6.90
C LEU A 85 14.38 4.78 -6.74
N TRP A 86 14.50 5.44 -5.59
CA TRP A 86 13.78 6.68 -5.32
C TRP A 86 14.40 7.90 -6.02
N ASP A 87 13.59 8.93 -6.20
CA ASP A 87 13.88 10.10 -7.03
C ASP A 87 15.10 10.89 -6.52
N THR A 88 15.41 10.86 -5.22
CA THR A 88 16.62 11.49 -4.65
C THR A 88 17.92 10.69 -4.91
N CYS A 89 17.82 9.55 -5.59
CA CYS A 89 18.93 8.64 -5.88
C CYS A 89 19.24 8.52 -7.39
N HIS A 90 18.80 9.48 -8.20
CA HIS A 90 19.01 9.46 -9.66
C HIS A 90 20.46 9.73 -10.10
N ARG A 91 21.26 10.36 -9.25
CA ARG A 91 22.69 10.59 -9.54
C ARG A 91 23.43 9.25 -9.72
N PRO A 92 24.11 9.01 -10.86
CA PRO A 92 24.75 7.72 -11.16
C PRO A 92 25.62 7.15 -10.03
N ALA A 93 26.40 8.02 -9.37
CA ALA A 93 27.34 7.62 -8.31
C ALA A 93 26.68 7.03 -7.05
N ILE A 94 25.39 7.26 -6.82
CA ILE A 94 24.67 6.78 -5.62
C ILE A 94 23.63 5.69 -5.93
N VAL A 95 23.46 5.30 -7.19
CA VAL A 95 22.50 4.26 -7.60
C VAL A 95 22.80 2.93 -6.92
N ARG A 96 24.07 2.50 -6.92
CA ARG A 96 24.50 1.26 -6.26
C ARG A 96 24.24 1.29 -4.76
N GLU A 97 24.68 2.36 -4.08
CA GLU A 97 24.48 2.53 -2.65
C GLU A 97 22.99 2.46 -2.27
N SER A 98 22.12 3.07 -3.08
CA SER A 98 20.66 3.01 -2.89
C SER A 98 20.12 1.59 -3.02
N CYS A 99 20.56 0.84 -4.03
CA CYS A 99 20.19 -0.58 -4.20
C CYS A 99 20.65 -1.45 -3.03
N GLU A 100 21.89 -1.25 -2.55
CA GLU A 100 22.45 -1.99 -1.41
C GLU A 100 21.72 -1.69 -0.09
N LYS A 101 21.27 -0.44 0.10
CA LYS A 101 20.41 -0.06 1.23
C LYS A 101 19.10 -0.84 1.22
N SER A 102 18.42 -0.93 0.07
CA SER A 102 17.22 -1.75 -0.07
C SER A 102 17.50 -3.25 0.15
N LEU A 103 18.59 -3.80 -0.39
CA LEU A 103 19.00 -5.19 -0.16
C LEU A 103 19.22 -5.50 1.32
N LYS A 104 19.90 -4.58 2.02
CA LYS A 104 20.14 -4.69 3.47
C LYS A 104 18.83 -4.65 4.25
N ALA A 105 17.94 -3.71 3.93
CA ALA A 105 16.64 -3.59 4.60
C ALA A 105 15.76 -4.82 4.38
N LEU A 106 15.68 -5.31 3.13
CA LEU A 106 14.89 -6.49 2.78
C LEU A 106 15.52 -7.80 3.29
N GLY A 107 16.84 -7.85 3.49
CA GLY A 107 17.55 -9.04 3.97
C GLY A 107 17.41 -10.27 3.05
N CYS A 108 17.17 -10.05 1.76
CA CYS A 108 16.75 -11.11 0.81
C CYS A 108 17.85 -11.58 -0.15
N GLY A 109 19.10 -11.11 0.02
CA GLY A 109 20.28 -11.50 -0.76
C GLY A 109 20.37 -10.89 -2.17
N TYR A 110 19.29 -10.91 -2.93
CA TYR A 110 19.16 -10.27 -4.26
C TYR A 110 17.74 -9.72 -4.45
N ILE A 111 17.56 -8.81 -5.40
CA ILE A 111 16.24 -8.29 -5.83
C ILE A 111 15.85 -8.93 -7.17
N ASP A 112 14.61 -9.40 -7.33
CA ASP A 112 14.16 -9.98 -8.60
C ASP A 112 13.94 -8.90 -9.67
N LEU A 113 13.35 -7.77 -9.29
CA LEU A 113 13.08 -6.65 -10.18
C LEU A 113 13.38 -5.31 -9.50
N TYR A 114 14.29 -4.53 -10.06
CA TYR A 114 14.61 -3.18 -9.59
C TYR A 114 14.14 -2.13 -10.59
N LEU A 115 13.26 -1.23 -10.15
CA LEU A 115 12.62 -0.23 -11.00
C LEU A 115 13.18 1.16 -10.74
N MET A 116 13.31 1.98 -11.78
CA MET A 116 13.39 3.42 -11.61
C MET A 116 12.00 3.97 -11.29
N HIS A 117 11.80 4.58 -10.12
CA HIS A 117 10.44 4.87 -9.62
C HIS A 117 9.72 5.95 -10.42
N TRP A 118 10.43 7.00 -10.85
CA TRP A 118 9.92 8.06 -11.72
C TRP A 118 10.96 8.47 -12.77
N PRO A 119 10.55 9.11 -13.88
CA PRO A 119 11.45 9.59 -14.93
C PRO A 119 12.03 10.99 -14.63
N PHE A 120 12.01 11.44 -13.37
CA PHE A 120 12.62 12.69 -12.93
C PHE A 120 13.32 12.45 -11.58
N GLY A 121 14.40 13.18 -11.33
CA GLY A 121 15.11 13.13 -10.05
C GLY A 121 14.70 14.29 -9.14
N PHE A 122 14.74 14.06 -7.83
CA PHE A 122 14.75 15.10 -6.81
C PHE A 122 16.17 15.40 -6.39
N LYS A 123 16.40 16.63 -5.90
CA LYS A 123 17.70 17.04 -5.36
C LYS A 123 18.19 16.00 -4.34
N GLU A 124 19.45 15.61 -4.47
CA GLU A 124 20.04 14.58 -3.61
C GLU A 124 20.10 15.06 -2.15
N GLY A 125 19.86 14.12 -1.23
CA GLY A 125 19.89 14.37 0.20
C GLY A 125 19.03 13.37 0.98
N ASP A 126 18.92 13.62 2.28
CA ASP A 126 18.19 12.74 3.21
C ASP A 126 16.67 12.97 3.18
N ASP A 127 16.21 14.15 2.74
CA ASP A 127 14.79 14.45 2.60
C ASP A 127 14.21 13.72 1.38
N LEU A 128 13.19 12.87 1.60
CA LEU A 128 12.52 12.13 0.53
C LEU A 128 11.81 13.05 -0.47
N PHE A 129 11.38 14.24 -0.01
CA PHE A 129 10.63 15.21 -0.83
C PHE A 129 11.23 16.61 -0.64
N PRO A 130 12.47 16.83 -1.11
CA PRO A 130 13.22 18.04 -0.81
C PRO A 130 12.50 19.27 -1.35
N LYS A 131 12.40 20.29 -0.51
CA LYS A 131 11.77 21.58 -0.83
C LYS A 131 12.65 22.74 -0.45
N ASP A 132 12.49 23.86 -1.14
CA ASP A 132 13.04 25.13 -0.70
C ASP A 132 12.24 25.76 0.45
N GLU A 133 12.70 26.92 0.92
CA GLU A 133 12.06 27.71 1.97
C GLU A 133 10.60 28.12 1.66
N ASN A 134 10.22 28.15 0.38
CA ASN A 134 8.87 28.49 -0.08
C ASN A 134 8.00 27.25 -0.30
N GLY A 135 8.51 26.05 0.02
CA GLY A 135 7.80 24.78 -0.15
C GLY A 135 7.79 24.24 -1.58
N LYS A 136 8.57 24.84 -2.49
CA LYS A 136 8.71 24.37 -3.88
C LYS A 136 9.65 23.17 -3.93
N VAL A 137 9.25 22.13 -4.66
CA VAL A 137 10.04 20.90 -4.83
C VAL A 137 11.36 21.20 -5.55
N LEU A 138 12.45 20.65 -5.03
CA LEU A 138 13.79 20.74 -5.60
C LEU A 138 14.08 19.52 -6.47
N PHE A 139 14.32 19.74 -7.76
CA PHE A 139 14.64 18.69 -8.72
C PHE A 139 16.16 18.51 -8.88
N SER A 140 16.55 17.32 -9.32
CA SER A 140 17.92 17.03 -9.76
C SER A 140 18.03 17.24 -11.27
N ASP A 141 19.21 17.66 -11.71
CA ASP A 141 19.53 17.87 -13.14
C ASP A 141 20.03 16.58 -13.82
N HIS A 142 20.13 15.46 -13.09
CA HIS A 142 20.57 14.19 -13.66
C HIS A 142 19.49 13.56 -14.55
N ASP A 143 19.86 13.28 -15.80
CA ASP A 143 18.97 12.61 -16.76
C ASP A 143 18.78 11.13 -16.39
N PHE A 144 17.53 10.67 -16.42
CA PHE A 144 17.16 9.28 -16.17
C PHE A 144 17.86 8.28 -17.11
N VAL A 145 18.32 8.71 -18.28
CA VAL A 145 19.14 7.88 -19.17
C VAL A 145 20.46 7.47 -18.51
N ASP A 146 21.14 8.41 -17.85
CA ASP A 146 22.42 8.11 -17.18
C ASP A 146 22.18 7.34 -15.88
N THR A 147 21.05 7.59 -15.20
CA THR A 147 20.59 6.74 -14.09
C THR A 147 20.41 5.29 -14.54
N TYR A 148 19.76 5.04 -15.69
CA TYR A 148 19.54 3.68 -16.18
C TYR A 148 20.87 2.96 -16.50
N LYS A 149 21.81 3.65 -17.15
CA LYS A 149 23.18 3.12 -17.38
C LYS A 149 23.86 2.72 -16.06
N ALA A 150 23.66 3.48 -14.99
CA ALA A 150 24.22 3.18 -13.68
C ALA A 150 23.50 2.02 -12.96
N MET A 151 22.27 1.68 -13.37
CA MET A 151 21.55 0.49 -12.87
C MET A 151 22.03 -0.81 -13.54
N GLU A 152 22.56 -0.75 -14.78
CA GLU A 152 22.96 -1.95 -15.54
C GLU A 152 24.02 -2.83 -14.84
N PRO A 153 25.09 -2.27 -14.24
CA PRO A 153 26.10 -3.07 -13.54
C PRO A 153 25.52 -3.88 -12.36
N LEU A 154 24.43 -3.42 -11.74
CA LEU A 154 23.79 -4.13 -10.62
C LEU A 154 23.34 -5.55 -11.01
N VAL A 155 23.05 -5.77 -12.30
CA VAL A 155 22.65 -7.08 -12.83
C VAL A 155 23.86 -7.98 -12.99
N ALA A 156 24.94 -7.46 -13.58
CA ALA A 156 26.20 -8.20 -13.74
C ALA A 156 26.80 -8.61 -12.39
N ASP A 157 26.64 -7.75 -11.38
CA ASP A 157 27.09 -7.99 -10.00
C ASP A 157 26.14 -8.89 -9.20
N GLY A 158 25.03 -9.33 -9.80
CA GLY A 158 24.07 -10.25 -9.18
C GLY A 158 23.19 -9.66 -8.08
N LEU A 159 23.26 -8.35 -7.84
CA LEU A 159 22.46 -7.63 -6.85
C LEU A 159 20.98 -7.61 -7.23
N VAL A 160 20.70 -7.50 -8.53
CA VAL A 160 19.35 -7.51 -9.10
C VAL A 160 19.28 -8.50 -10.26
N LYS A 161 18.12 -9.13 -10.49
CA LYS A 161 17.94 -10.08 -11.61
C LYS A 161 17.40 -9.42 -12.87
N ALA A 162 16.56 -8.41 -12.73
CA ALA A 162 15.96 -7.67 -13.84
C ALA A 162 15.80 -6.18 -13.52
N LEU A 163 15.81 -5.36 -14.58
CA LEU A 163 15.58 -3.93 -14.50
C LEU A 163 14.25 -3.57 -15.17
N GLY A 164 13.61 -2.50 -14.67
CA GLY A 164 12.41 -1.95 -15.27
C GLY A 164 12.21 -0.47 -14.95
N LEU A 165 11.06 0.04 -15.37
CA LEU A 165 10.69 1.44 -15.25
C LEU A 165 9.33 1.57 -14.54
N SER A 166 9.10 2.70 -13.89
CA SER A 166 7.82 3.05 -13.30
C SER A 166 7.43 4.48 -13.65
N ASN A 167 6.17 4.71 -14.03
CA ASN A 167 5.64 6.03 -14.39
C ASN A 167 6.24 6.71 -15.64
N PHE A 168 6.89 5.96 -16.53
CA PHE A 168 7.44 6.49 -17.78
C PHE A 168 6.38 6.57 -18.88
N ASN A 169 6.45 7.62 -19.71
CA ASN A 169 5.71 7.68 -20.96
C ASN A 169 6.50 7.09 -22.14
N HIS A 170 5.85 6.86 -23.28
CA HIS A 170 6.46 6.21 -24.45
C HIS A 170 7.75 6.90 -24.96
N LYS A 171 7.82 8.24 -24.96
CA LYS A 171 9.02 8.96 -25.40
C LYS A 171 10.19 8.73 -24.44
N GLN A 172 9.91 8.70 -23.14
CA GLN A 172 10.93 8.44 -22.13
C GLN A 172 11.42 6.98 -22.21
N VAL A 173 10.52 6.03 -22.49
CA VAL A 173 10.89 4.64 -22.75
C VAL A 173 11.80 4.53 -23.98
N ASP A 174 11.46 5.17 -25.10
CA ASP A 174 12.32 5.17 -26.31
C ASP A 174 13.74 5.65 -26.00
N ARG A 175 13.88 6.72 -25.19
CA ARG A 175 15.20 7.24 -24.79
C ARG A 175 16.03 6.22 -24.00
N VAL A 176 15.40 5.45 -23.12
CA VAL A 176 16.09 4.38 -22.38
C VAL A 176 16.43 3.22 -23.31
N LEU A 177 15.50 2.79 -24.17
CA LEU A 177 15.72 1.68 -25.10
C LEU A 177 16.84 1.95 -26.11
N GLN A 178 17.11 3.22 -26.45
CA GLN A 178 18.21 3.60 -27.34
C GLN A 178 19.60 3.34 -26.74
N ILE A 179 19.73 3.31 -25.42
CA ILE A 179 21.01 3.18 -24.71
C ILE A 179 21.15 1.89 -23.91
N ALA A 180 20.05 1.18 -23.69
CA ALA A 180 19.99 0.01 -22.81
C ALA A 180 20.77 -1.17 -23.41
N LYS A 181 21.76 -1.64 -22.65
CA LYS A 181 22.47 -2.91 -22.84
C LYS A 181 21.80 -4.03 -22.05
N VAL A 182 21.26 -3.72 -20.87
CA VAL A 182 20.39 -4.61 -20.12
C VAL A 182 18.93 -4.34 -20.51
N PRO A 183 18.11 -5.35 -20.81
CA PRO A 183 16.71 -5.15 -21.19
C PRO A 183 15.88 -4.42 -20.13
N VAL A 184 15.03 -3.49 -20.59
CA VAL A 184 13.87 -3.01 -19.81
C VAL A 184 12.83 -4.12 -19.81
N THR A 185 12.61 -4.79 -18.68
CA THR A 185 11.76 -6.00 -18.63
C THR A 185 10.31 -5.74 -18.22
N ASN A 186 10.07 -4.67 -17.44
CA ASN A 186 8.77 -4.35 -16.88
C ASN A 186 8.52 -2.83 -16.84
N MET A 187 7.26 -2.45 -17.01
CA MET A 187 6.74 -1.10 -16.81
C MET A 187 5.64 -1.14 -15.75
N GLN A 188 5.88 -0.49 -14.60
CA GLN A 188 4.88 -0.34 -13.54
C GLN A 188 4.15 1.01 -13.66
N ILE A 189 2.83 0.98 -13.88
CA ILE A 189 2.01 2.19 -14.10
C ILE A 189 0.63 2.05 -13.44
N GLU A 190 -0.05 3.18 -13.24
CA GLU A 190 -1.43 3.21 -12.72
C GLU A 190 -2.39 2.58 -13.73
N ILE A 191 -3.11 1.52 -13.37
CA ILE A 191 -4.11 0.92 -14.25
C ILE A 191 -5.27 0.41 -13.40
N HIS A 192 -6.48 0.82 -13.75
CA HIS A 192 -7.73 0.38 -13.13
C HIS A 192 -8.90 0.68 -14.09
N PRO A 193 -10.16 0.30 -13.80
CA PRO A 193 -11.27 0.51 -14.74
C PRO A 193 -11.43 1.94 -15.28
N TYR A 194 -11.14 2.98 -14.51
CA TYR A 194 -11.22 4.37 -14.97
C TYR A 194 -9.98 4.90 -15.74
N LEU A 195 -8.90 4.11 -15.80
CA LEU A 195 -7.65 4.45 -16.47
C LEU A 195 -7.07 3.20 -17.13
N SER A 196 -7.42 2.98 -18.40
CA SER A 196 -7.05 1.75 -19.10
C SER A 196 -5.58 1.69 -19.51
N ASN A 197 -4.97 2.85 -19.75
CA ASN A 197 -3.61 3.04 -20.30
C ASN A 197 -3.32 2.23 -21.59
N LYS A 198 -4.36 1.93 -22.39
CA LYS A 198 -4.27 1.03 -23.55
C LYS A 198 -3.08 1.34 -24.49
N LYS A 199 -2.95 2.60 -24.91
CA LYS A 199 -1.91 3.02 -25.87
C LYS A 199 -0.49 2.77 -25.35
N LEU A 200 -0.22 3.08 -24.08
CA LEU A 200 1.10 2.89 -23.47
C LEU A 200 1.40 1.40 -23.27
N ILE A 201 0.39 0.62 -22.87
CA ILE A 201 0.51 -0.83 -22.70
C ILE A 201 0.83 -1.51 -24.03
N ASP A 202 0.09 -1.20 -25.09
CA ASP A 202 0.31 -1.78 -26.42
C ASP A 202 1.72 -1.41 -26.94
N TYR A 203 2.15 -0.17 -26.72
CA TYR A 203 3.50 0.27 -27.05
C TYR A 203 4.57 -0.53 -26.28
N CYS A 204 4.46 -0.65 -24.95
CA CYS A 204 5.41 -1.42 -24.13
C CYS A 204 5.48 -2.88 -24.57
N ARG A 205 4.34 -3.51 -24.86
CA ARG A 205 4.28 -4.89 -25.35
C ARG A 205 4.95 -5.06 -26.70
N SER A 206 4.80 -4.09 -27.61
CA SER A 206 5.51 -4.11 -28.90
C SER A 206 7.04 -4.09 -28.76
N LYS A 207 7.55 -3.70 -27.58
CA LYS A 207 8.97 -3.69 -27.22
C LYS A 207 9.37 -4.87 -26.32
N GLY A 208 8.48 -5.82 -26.07
CA GLY A 208 8.72 -6.96 -25.17
C GLY A 208 8.71 -6.60 -23.68
N ILE A 209 8.17 -5.43 -23.31
CA ILE A 209 8.11 -4.95 -21.93
C ILE A 209 6.79 -5.39 -21.29
N THR A 210 6.88 -6.12 -20.18
CA THR A 210 5.70 -6.56 -19.40
C THR A 210 5.09 -5.40 -18.62
N ILE A 211 3.84 -5.53 -18.17
CA ILE A 211 3.13 -4.45 -17.47
C ILE A 211 2.72 -4.91 -16.07
N THR A 212 3.00 -4.06 -15.08
CA THR A 212 2.46 -4.17 -13.73
C THR A 212 1.55 -2.99 -13.41
N ALA A 213 0.31 -3.28 -13.00
CA ALA A 213 -0.66 -2.31 -12.57
C ALA A 213 -0.47 -1.97 -11.08
N TYR A 214 0.02 -0.76 -10.77
CA TYR A 214 -0.16 -0.20 -9.43
C TYR A 214 -1.52 0.46 -9.30
N ALA A 215 -1.96 0.63 -8.05
CA ALA A 215 -3.31 1.07 -7.69
C ALA A 215 -4.42 0.35 -8.49
N PRO A 216 -4.38 -0.99 -8.63
CA PRO A 216 -5.35 -1.72 -9.46
C PRO A 216 -6.81 -1.59 -8.96
N LEU A 217 -6.98 -1.13 -7.72
CA LEU A 217 -8.25 -0.91 -7.05
C LEU A 217 -8.59 0.59 -6.88
N GLY A 218 -7.83 1.49 -7.51
CA GLY A 218 -8.05 2.94 -7.47
C GLY A 218 -7.73 3.65 -6.14
N ASN A 219 -7.05 2.97 -5.21
CA ASN A 219 -6.74 3.44 -3.85
C ASN A 219 -7.90 4.25 -3.21
N PRO A 220 -8.99 3.58 -2.80
CA PRO A 220 -10.18 4.26 -2.27
C PRO A 220 -9.92 5.01 -0.95
N THR A 221 -8.80 4.75 -0.27
CA THR A 221 -8.43 5.38 1.00
C THR A 221 -7.39 6.49 0.85
N ARG A 222 -7.07 6.93 -0.37
CA ARG A 222 -6.08 7.98 -0.61
C ARG A 222 -6.49 9.30 0.06
N THR A 223 -5.57 9.92 0.79
CA THR A 223 -5.84 11.15 1.57
C THR A 223 -5.93 12.41 0.71
N TRP A 224 -5.54 12.32 -0.57
CA TRP A 224 -5.56 13.42 -1.52
C TRP A 224 -6.72 13.33 -2.52
N ALA A 225 -7.70 12.45 -2.30
CA ALA A 225 -8.91 12.41 -3.11
C ALA A 225 -9.70 13.73 -2.97
N GLY A 226 -10.16 14.28 -4.09
CA GLY A 226 -11.15 15.37 -4.06
C GLY A 226 -12.49 14.89 -3.52
N THR A 227 -13.30 15.80 -2.99
CA THR A 227 -14.63 15.52 -2.43
C THR A 227 -15.57 14.84 -3.42
N ASP A 228 -15.50 15.23 -4.69
CA ASP A 228 -16.38 14.77 -5.76
C ASP A 228 -15.68 13.77 -6.69
N GLU A 229 -14.51 13.27 -6.29
CA GLU A 229 -13.73 12.35 -7.10
C GLU A 229 -14.31 10.94 -6.99
N PRO A 230 -14.61 10.28 -8.13
CA PRO A 230 -15.33 9.02 -8.12
C PRO A 230 -14.49 7.89 -7.53
N VAL A 231 -15.15 7.00 -6.80
CA VAL A 231 -14.54 5.79 -6.21
C VAL A 231 -14.83 4.60 -7.12
N VAL A 232 -13.80 3.80 -7.44
CA VAL A 232 -13.95 2.62 -8.31
C VAL A 232 -14.96 1.61 -7.76
N PHE A 233 -15.00 1.45 -6.43
CA PHE A 233 -15.92 0.53 -5.75
C PHE A 233 -17.40 0.93 -5.84
N ASP A 234 -17.67 2.19 -6.14
CA ASP A 234 -19.03 2.74 -6.23
C ASP A 234 -19.59 2.68 -7.65
N GLU A 235 -18.83 2.18 -8.63
CA GLU A 235 -19.27 2.05 -10.02
C GLU A 235 -20.41 1.02 -10.16
N PRO A 236 -21.63 1.43 -10.54
CA PRO A 236 -22.78 0.53 -10.60
C PRO A 236 -22.56 -0.64 -11.57
N LYS A 237 -21.87 -0.41 -12.70
CA LYS A 237 -21.57 -1.48 -13.67
C LYS A 237 -20.66 -2.55 -13.07
N LEU A 238 -19.66 -2.16 -12.27
CA LEU A 238 -18.77 -3.12 -11.59
C LEU A 238 -19.50 -3.89 -10.49
N GLN A 239 -20.37 -3.22 -9.74
CA GLN A 239 -21.19 -3.87 -8.71
C GLN A 239 -22.16 -4.89 -9.31
N ALA A 240 -22.76 -4.58 -10.47
CA ALA A 240 -23.64 -5.51 -11.19
C ALA A 240 -22.87 -6.77 -11.64
N ILE A 241 -21.68 -6.61 -12.24
CA ILE A 241 -20.82 -7.73 -12.64
C ILE A 241 -20.39 -8.55 -11.42
N ALA A 242 -19.94 -7.89 -10.35
CA ALA A 242 -19.54 -8.54 -9.11
C ALA A 242 -20.67 -9.41 -8.53
N LYS A 243 -21.89 -8.85 -8.46
CA LYS A 243 -23.09 -9.58 -8.03
C LYS A 243 -23.38 -10.80 -8.92
N ALA A 244 -23.34 -10.63 -10.25
CA ALA A 244 -23.60 -11.71 -11.20
C ALA A 244 -22.59 -12.87 -11.08
N LYS A 245 -21.33 -12.57 -10.73
CA LYS A 245 -20.27 -13.56 -10.55
C LYS A 245 -20.20 -14.16 -9.14
N GLY A 246 -20.94 -13.62 -8.17
CA GLY A 246 -20.75 -13.97 -6.76
C GLY A 246 -19.37 -13.59 -6.24
N LYS A 247 -18.81 -12.47 -6.74
CA LYS A 247 -17.47 -11.96 -6.43
C LYS A 247 -17.56 -10.53 -5.88
N THR A 248 -16.45 -9.99 -5.39
CA THR A 248 -16.39 -8.57 -4.99
C THR A 248 -15.97 -7.68 -6.14
N VAL A 249 -16.23 -6.36 -6.02
CA VAL A 249 -15.74 -5.38 -7.01
C VAL A 249 -14.22 -5.41 -7.10
N ALA A 250 -13.51 -5.65 -5.99
CA ALA A 250 -12.06 -5.81 -6.01
C ALA A 250 -11.62 -6.99 -6.89
N GLN A 251 -12.25 -8.15 -6.73
CA GLN A 251 -11.97 -9.32 -7.55
C GLN A 251 -12.29 -9.08 -9.03
N VAL A 252 -13.39 -8.40 -9.35
CA VAL A 252 -13.73 -8.04 -10.74
C VAL A 252 -12.68 -7.11 -11.35
N CYS A 253 -12.24 -6.07 -10.63
CA CYS A 253 -11.19 -5.16 -11.08
C CYS A 253 -9.87 -5.90 -11.33
N LEU A 254 -9.46 -6.77 -10.41
CA LEU A 254 -8.22 -7.54 -10.54
C LEU A 254 -8.32 -8.55 -11.68
N ARG A 255 -9.45 -9.26 -11.80
CA ARG A 255 -9.70 -10.21 -12.88
C ARG A 255 -9.65 -9.54 -14.25
N PHE A 256 -10.24 -8.35 -14.38
CA PHE A 256 -10.17 -7.55 -15.60
C PHE A 256 -8.72 -7.28 -16.04
N LEU A 257 -7.82 -6.98 -15.10
CA LEU A 257 -6.42 -6.71 -15.41
C LEU A 257 -5.65 -7.99 -15.73
N ILE A 258 -5.80 -9.07 -14.96
CA ILE A 258 -5.08 -10.31 -15.24
C ILE A 258 -5.54 -10.97 -16.56
N GLN A 259 -6.84 -10.90 -16.92
CA GLN A 259 -7.31 -11.36 -18.25
C GLN A 259 -6.74 -10.55 -19.42
N ARG A 260 -6.27 -9.33 -19.14
CA ARG A 260 -5.55 -8.52 -20.12
C ARG A 260 -4.05 -8.87 -20.17
N ASN A 261 -3.58 -9.88 -19.45
CA ASN A 261 -2.16 -10.23 -19.28
C ASN A 261 -1.34 -9.08 -18.66
N ILE A 262 -1.79 -8.63 -17.48
CA ILE A 262 -1.17 -7.56 -16.69
C ILE A 262 -0.95 -8.07 -15.27
N ASN A 263 0.27 -7.91 -14.72
CA ASN A 263 0.52 -8.20 -13.31
C ASN A 263 -0.23 -7.19 -12.43
N VAL A 264 -0.81 -7.61 -11.32
CA VAL A 264 -1.52 -6.72 -10.38
C VAL A 264 -0.89 -6.79 -9.00
N ILE A 265 -0.75 -5.64 -8.35
CA ILE A 265 -0.16 -5.52 -7.00
C ILE A 265 -1.11 -4.83 -6.02
N PRO A 266 -2.31 -5.39 -5.76
CA PRO A 266 -3.22 -4.80 -4.78
C PRO A 266 -2.59 -4.78 -3.39
N LYS A 267 -2.72 -3.65 -2.71
CA LYS A 267 -2.28 -3.51 -1.32
C LYS A 267 -3.40 -3.82 -0.35
N SER A 268 -3.11 -4.61 0.68
CA SER A 268 -3.96 -4.77 1.87
C SER A 268 -3.12 -5.22 3.05
N VAL A 269 -3.48 -4.77 4.26
CA VAL A 269 -2.99 -5.34 5.53
C VAL A 269 -4.07 -6.17 6.24
N THR A 270 -5.30 -6.20 5.69
CA THR A 270 -6.41 -6.98 6.25
C THR A 270 -6.37 -8.40 5.70
N PRO A 271 -6.19 -9.45 6.54
CA PRO A 271 -6.03 -10.84 6.08
C PRO A 271 -7.14 -11.34 5.15
N SER A 272 -8.41 -11.04 5.47
CA SER A 272 -9.55 -11.44 4.64
C SER A 272 -9.50 -10.84 3.24
N ARG A 273 -9.09 -9.57 3.11
CA ARG A 273 -8.93 -8.90 1.81
C ARG A 273 -7.70 -9.38 1.04
N ILE A 274 -6.61 -9.71 1.74
CA ILE A 274 -5.43 -10.33 1.10
C ILE A 274 -5.86 -11.66 0.46
N LYS A 275 -6.61 -12.48 1.20
CA LYS A 275 -7.16 -13.74 0.68
C LYS A 275 -8.13 -13.52 -0.47
N GLU A 276 -9.07 -12.58 -0.33
CA GLU A 276 -10.05 -12.24 -1.37
C GLU A 276 -9.37 -11.80 -2.67
N ASN A 277 -8.36 -10.92 -2.58
CA ASN A 277 -7.61 -10.40 -3.74
C ASN A 277 -6.81 -11.49 -4.47
N PHE A 278 -6.48 -12.60 -3.80
CA PHE A 278 -5.80 -13.75 -4.40
C PHE A 278 -6.75 -14.67 -5.17
N GLN A 279 -8.03 -14.71 -4.80
CA GLN A 279 -9.06 -15.57 -5.37
C GLN A 279 -9.64 -15.00 -6.68
N ILE A 280 -8.77 -14.82 -7.66
CA ILE A 280 -9.08 -14.22 -8.97
C ILE A 280 -8.80 -15.16 -10.15
N PHE A 281 -8.38 -16.40 -9.87
CA PHE A 281 -8.05 -17.41 -10.90
C PHE A 281 -9.15 -18.44 -11.10
N ASP A 282 -10.20 -18.43 -10.27
CA ASP A 282 -11.29 -19.42 -10.25
C ASP A 282 -12.56 -18.96 -10.99
N PHE A 283 -12.50 -17.83 -11.68
CA PHE A 283 -13.60 -17.32 -12.51
C PHE A 283 -13.05 -16.49 -13.67
N GLU A 284 -13.89 -16.25 -14.69
CA GLU A 284 -13.56 -15.37 -15.81
C GLU A 284 -14.67 -14.35 -16.07
N LEU A 285 -14.29 -13.20 -16.61
CA LEU A 285 -15.17 -12.19 -17.18
C LEU A 285 -15.43 -12.54 -18.64
N SER A 286 -16.70 -12.51 -19.05
CA SER A 286 -17.11 -12.70 -20.43
C SER A 286 -16.66 -11.53 -21.31
N GLU A 287 -16.72 -11.70 -22.63
CA GLU A 287 -16.40 -10.63 -23.57
C GLU A 287 -17.25 -9.37 -23.35
N GLU A 288 -18.55 -9.52 -23.09
CA GLU A 288 -19.45 -8.40 -22.82
C GLU A 288 -19.15 -7.70 -21.48
N GLU A 289 -18.75 -8.47 -20.45
CA GLU A 289 -18.33 -7.89 -19.17
C GLU A 289 -17.00 -7.14 -19.34
N MET A 290 -16.04 -7.72 -20.05
CA MET A 290 -14.78 -7.05 -20.39
C MET A 290 -15.04 -5.76 -21.16
N LYS A 291 -15.90 -5.78 -22.18
CA LYS A 291 -16.30 -4.61 -22.97
C LYS A 291 -16.99 -3.55 -22.12
N THR A 292 -17.84 -3.97 -21.18
CA THR A 292 -18.48 -3.07 -20.21
C THR A 292 -17.44 -2.36 -19.35
N ILE A 293 -16.45 -3.08 -18.82
CA ILE A 293 -15.39 -2.50 -18.00
C ILE A 293 -14.48 -1.59 -18.83
N TRP A 294 -14.16 -1.96 -20.08
CA TRP A 294 -13.44 -1.10 -21.02
C TRP A 294 -14.15 0.24 -21.26
N SER A 295 -15.48 0.25 -21.28
CA SER A 295 -16.27 1.48 -21.45
C SER A 295 -16.20 2.46 -20.27
N LEU A 296 -15.63 2.03 -19.13
CA LEU A 296 -15.44 2.88 -17.95
C LEU A 296 -14.19 3.76 -18.03
N ASP A 297 -13.32 3.50 -19.01
CA ASP A 297 -12.11 4.29 -19.19
C ASP A 297 -12.48 5.75 -19.48
N ARG A 298 -11.95 6.65 -18.66
CA ARG A 298 -12.17 8.08 -18.76
C ARG A 298 -10.89 8.86 -18.53
N ASN A 299 -9.75 8.18 -18.72
CA ASN A 299 -8.41 8.76 -18.54
C ASN A 299 -8.24 9.42 -17.15
N LEU A 300 -8.89 8.88 -16.12
CA LEU A 300 -8.89 9.47 -14.78
C LEU A 300 -7.75 8.89 -13.96
N ARG A 301 -6.73 9.71 -13.71
CA ARG A 301 -5.53 9.35 -12.95
C ARG A 301 -5.64 9.83 -11.50
N PHE A 302 -5.47 8.93 -10.54
CA PHE A 302 -5.48 9.24 -9.12
C PHE A 302 -4.10 9.62 -8.56
N TYR A 303 -3.01 9.32 -9.28
CA TYR A 303 -1.64 9.69 -8.93
C TYR A 303 -1.05 10.59 -10.02
N GLY A 304 -1.19 11.93 -9.89
CA GLY A 304 -0.56 12.86 -10.83
C GLY A 304 -1.08 14.30 -10.77
N GLU A 305 -2.35 14.53 -10.41
CA GLU A 305 -2.93 15.88 -10.36
C GLU A 305 -2.58 16.67 -9.08
N SER A 306 -1.85 16.06 -8.14
CA SER A 306 -1.56 16.68 -6.84
C SER A 306 -0.65 17.91 -6.91
N ILE A 307 -0.01 18.21 -8.05
CA ILE A 307 0.78 19.44 -8.18
C ILE A 307 -0.16 20.61 -8.51
N LYS A 308 -0.99 20.52 -9.56
CA LYS A 308 -1.93 21.59 -9.94
C LYS A 308 -3.01 21.84 -8.88
N ARG A 309 -3.61 20.79 -8.30
CA ARG A 309 -4.63 20.96 -7.26
C ARG A 309 -4.08 21.52 -5.95
N ARG A 310 -2.82 21.27 -5.60
CA ARG A 310 -2.22 21.84 -4.38
C ARG A 310 -1.98 23.34 -4.53
N GLU A 311 -1.59 23.80 -5.72
CA GLU A 311 -1.51 25.23 -6.05
C GLU A 311 -2.89 25.90 -6.03
N GLU A 312 -3.93 25.22 -6.54
CA GLU A 312 -5.31 25.73 -6.50
C GLU A 312 -5.90 25.77 -5.08
N ILE A 313 -5.55 24.83 -4.21
CA ILE A 313 -6.02 24.77 -2.81
C ILE A 313 -5.27 25.80 -1.95
N SER A 314 -3.97 26.04 -2.16
CA SER A 314 -3.25 27.08 -1.41
C SER A 314 -3.72 28.50 -1.75
N ASN A 315 -4.38 28.68 -2.90
CA ASN A 315 -4.91 29.96 -3.36
C ASN A 315 -6.34 30.25 -2.88
N LYS A 316 -6.97 29.38 -2.06
CA LYS A 316 -8.30 29.63 -1.48
C LYS A 316 -8.18 30.33 -0.12
N THR A 317 -8.90 31.43 0.05
CA THR A 317 -8.85 32.26 1.27
C THR A 317 -9.42 31.53 2.50
N PRO A 318 -8.97 31.87 3.73
CA PRO A 318 -9.29 31.15 4.98
C PRO A 318 -10.79 30.97 5.29
N LEU A 319 -11.65 31.84 4.76
CA LEU A 319 -13.11 31.78 4.96
C LEU A 319 -13.77 30.55 4.31
N GLN A 320 -13.17 29.96 3.26
CA GLN A 320 -13.72 28.77 2.61
C GLN A 320 -13.38 27.47 3.37
N HIS A 321 -12.31 27.47 4.17
CA HIS A 321 -11.91 26.32 4.99
C HIS A 321 -12.83 26.08 6.20
N GLN A 322 -13.42 27.13 6.79
CA GLN A 322 -14.29 26.98 7.96
C GLN A 322 -15.65 26.32 7.63
N GLN A 323 -16.18 26.52 6.42
CA GLN A 323 -17.44 25.87 5.99
C GLN A 323 -17.26 24.37 5.65
N GLN A 324 -16.05 23.93 5.29
CA GLN A 324 -15.75 22.51 5.00
C GLN A 324 -15.64 21.66 6.27
N ASN A 325 -15.10 22.22 7.37
CA ASN A 325 -14.90 21.50 8.62
C ASN A 325 -16.20 21.25 9.42
N THR A 326 -17.21 22.11 9.28
CA THR A 326 -18.52 21.91 9.94
C THR A 326 -19.35 20.82 9.25
N ARG A 327 -19.21 20.65 7.92
CA ARG A 327 -19.96 19.63 7.17
C ARG A 327 -19.42 18.20 7.36
N CYS A 328 -18.11 18.04 7.58
CA CYS A 328 -17.48 16.74 7.87
C CYS A 328 -17.82 16.17 9.26
N LYS A 329 -18.28 17.00 10.21
CA LYS A 329 -18.75 16.53 11.51
C LYS A 329 -20.15 15.90 11.41
N ASN A 330 -21.05 16.51 10.62
CA ASN A 330 -22.43 16.04 10.52
C ASN A 330 -22.58 14.67 9.82
N THR A 331 -21.70 14.32 8.89
CA THR A 331 -21.76 13.02 8.18
C THR A 331 -21.27 11.82 9.02
N LYS A 332 -20.42 12.06 10.03
CA LYS A 332 -20.00 11.01 10.98
C LYS A 332 -21.11 10.60 11.94
N ASP A 333 -21.95 11.55 12.35
CA ASP A 333 -23.05 11.29 13.28
C ASP A 333 -24.23 10.57 12.61
N GLU A 334 -24.51 10.83 11.33
CA GLU A 334 -25.53 10.11 10.55
C GLU A 334 -25.16 8.65 10.26
N TYR A 335 -23.88 8.34 10.07
CA TYR A 335 -23.42 6.96 9.84
C TYR A 335 -23.50 6.09 11.11
N SER A 336 -23.30 6.67 12.29
CA SER A 336 -23.37 5.94 13.57
C SER A 336 -24.81 5.65 14.01
N THR A 337 -25.76 6.54 13.69
CA THR A 337 -27.17 6.43 14.09
C THR A 337 -27.96 5.46 13.20
N ARG A 338 -27.56 5.28 11.93
CA ARG A 338 -28.21 4.33 11.00
C ARG A 338 -27.97 2.86 11.37
N ARG A 339 -26.81 2.51 11.94
CA ARG A 339 -26.50 1.14 12.40
C ARG A 339 -27.27 0.68 13.64
N LYS A 340 -27.84 1.60 14.44
CA LYS A 340 -28.63 1.26 15.64
C LYS A 340 -30.12 1.04 15.37
N ARG A 341 -30.61 1.30 14.15
CA ARG A 341 -32.04 1.16 13.79
C ARG A 341 -32.40 -0.17 13.12
N ASP A 342 -31.43 -0.94 12.60
CA ASP A 342 -31.70 -2.17 11.82
C ASP A 342 -31.60 -3.50 12.61
N THR A 343 -31.60 -3.48 13.94
CA THR A 343 -31.59 -4.72 14.77
C THR A 343 -32.79 -4.87 15.71
N ARG A 344 -33.97 -4.32 15.36
CA ARG A 344 -35.21 -4.63 16.08
C ARG A 344 -36.36 -4.91 15.11
N HIS A 345 -36.91 -6.12 15.22
CA HIS A 345 -38.28 -6.59 14.95
C HIS A 345 -38.32 -7.90 14.14
N VAL A 346 -38.15 -9.03 14.83
CA VAL A 346 -38.83 -10.28 14.48
C VAL A 346 -39.68 -10.65 15.69
N ASN A 347 -41.00 -10.46 15.57
CA ASN A 347 -41.99 -10.69 16.61
C ASN A 347 -42.64 -12.06 16.36
N ILE A 348 -42.28 -13.09 17.15
CA ILE A 348 -42.99 -14.38 17.17
C ILE A 348 -43.98 -14.35 18.34
N LYS A 349 -45.26 -14.50 18.02
CA LYS A 349 -46.39 -14.51 18.95
C LYS A 349 -46.29 -15.68 19.93
N HIS A 350 -46.37 -15.40 21.23
CA HIS A 350 -46.61 -16.41 22.28
C HIS A 350 -48.11 -16.68 22.45
N LYS A 351 -48.52 -17.95 22.36
CA LYS A 351 -49.73 -18.49 22.97
C LYS A 351 -49.36 -19.22 24.27
N ARG A 352 -50.13 -18.96 25.32
CA ARG A 352 -50.03 -19.48 26.69
C ARG A 352 -50.11 -21.00 26.77
N LEU A 353 -49.43 -21.58 27.76
CA LEU A 353 -49.97 -22.67 28.59
C LEU A 353 -49.28 -22.72 29.97
N HIS A 354 -50.11 -22.83 31.00
CA HIS A 354 -49.76 -23.07 32.41
C HIS A 354 -49.20 -24.48 32.62
N ILE A 355 -48.40 -24.69 33.68
CA ILE A 355 -48.59 -25.72 34.73
C ILE A 355 -47.52 -25.55 35.84
N ASN A 356 -47.85 -26.08 37.02
CA ASN A 356 -47.40 -25.78 38.37
C ASN A 356 -46.41 -26.82 38.94
N ARG A 357 -45.59 -26.36 39.91
CA ARG A 357 -45.04 -27.05 41.12
C ARG A 357 -44.10 -28.28 41.06
N ARG A 358 -43.01 -28.10 41.85
CA ARG A 358 -42.52 -28.90 43.01
C ARG A 358 -41.30 -29.83 42.86
N ASP A 359 -40.44 -29.71 43.89
CA ASP A 359 -39.55 -30.70 44.55
C ASP A 359 -38.31 -31.18 43.75
N GLN A 360 -37.10 -31.43 44.28
CA GLN A 360 -36.45 -31.32 45.60
C GLN A 360 -34.96 -31.80 45.46
N TRP A 361 -34.03 -31.32 46.32
CA TRP A 361 -32.70 -31.89 46.72
C TRP A 361 -31.51 -31.76 45.75
N ALA A 362 -30.23 -31.69 46.14
CA ALA A 362 -29.47 -31.33 47.35
C ALA A 362 -27.95 -31.38 46.99
N THR A 363 -27.10 -30.74 47.81
CA THR A 363 -25.61 -30.79 47.89
C THR A 363 -24.82 -30.05 46.79
N GLY A 364 -23.77 -29.27 47.03
CA GLY A 364 -23.05 -28.80 48.23
C GLY A 364 -21.77 -28.02 47.81
N ALA A 365 -21.28 -27.13 48.69
CA ALA A 365 -19.98 -26.43 48.71
C ALA A 365 -19.81 -25.08 47.95
N ASP A 366 -20.26 -23.98 48.56
CA ASP A 366 -19.45 -22.89 49.21
C ASP A 366 -17.95 -22.74 48.85
N PHE A 367 -17.29 -21.57 48.78
CA PHE A 367 -17.52 -20.17 49.21
C PHE A 367 -16.51 -19.26 48.44
N GLY A 368 -16.80 -17.97 48.24
CA GLY A 368 -15.72 -16.95 48.06
C GLY A 368 -15.92 -15.75 47.12
N ARG A 369 -16.92 -14.90 47.37
CA ARG A 369 -16.94 -13.43 47.07
C ARG A 369 -17.53 -12.75 48.32
N PRO A 370 -17.26 -11.48 48.68
CA PRO A 370 -17.67 -10.27 47.92
C PRO A 370 -16.66 -9.09 48.05
N PHE A 371 -16.71 -7.97 47.32
CA PHE A 371 -17.79 -6.99 47.23
C PHE A 371 -17.62 -6.05 46.03
N VAL A 372 -18.78 -5.55 45.58
CA VAL A 372 -19.00 -4.47 44.61
C VAL A 372 -19.27 -3.17 45.38
N THR A 373 -18.80 -2.03 44.88
CA THR A 373 -19.53 -0.77 45.00
C THR A 373 -19.40 0.05 43.71
N GLN A 374 -20.51 0.67 43.35
CA GLN A 374 -20.82 1.38 42.11
C GLN A 374 -21.12 2.83 42.50
N VAL A 375 -20.47 3.86 41.92
CA VAL A 375 -21.03 5.24 41.88
C VAL A 375 -20.55 6.02 40.65
N ALA A 376 -21.57 6.53 39.95
CA ALA A 376 -21.78 7.70 39.07
C ALA A 376 -20.64 8.58 38.48
N ASN A 377 -20.91 8.97 37.21
CA ASN A 377 -20.79 10.29 36.55
C ASN A 377 -19.60 11.22 36.87
N GLY A 378 -18.87 11.58 35.80
CA GLY A 378 -18.04 12.79 35.80
C GLY A 378 -17.14 12.92 34.58
N VAL A 379 -17.51 13.81 33.65
CA VAL A 379 -16.62 14.33 32.62
C VAL A 379 -15.59 15.23 33.29
N VAL A 380 -14.30 15.01 33.02
CA VAL A 380 -13.26 16.02 33.26
C VAL A 380 -12.35 16.11 32.05
N ILE A 381 -12.40 17.27 31.41
CA ILE A 381 -11.42 17.80 30.46
C ILE A 381 -10.23 18.29 31.29
N LEU A 382 -9.01 17.98 30.89
CA LEU A 382 -7.82 18.66 31.39
C LEU A 382 -6.84 18.90 30.24
N ASP A 383 -6.94 20.10 29.68
CA ASP A 383 -5.84 20.84 29.09
C ASP A 383 -4.77 21.08 30.17
N CYS A 384 -3.49 20.90 29.85
CA CYS A 384 -2.42 21.52 30.61
C CYS A 384 -1.36 22.11 29.67
N VAL A 385 -1.43 23.44 29.59
CA VAL A 385 -0.44 24.35 29.03
C VAL A 385 0.79 24.42 29.95
N ARG A 386 1.95 24.58 29.31
CA ARG A 386 3.27 25.01 29.84
C ARG A 386 3.20 25.94 31.06
N THR A 387 4.12 25.78 32.00
CA THR A 387 4.91 26.91 32.53
C THR A 387 6.26 26.42 33.06
N THR A 388 7.32 27.12 32.62
CA THR A 388 8.71 27.05 33.04
C THR A 388 8.90 27.78 34.37
N LEU A 389 9.73 27.28 35.29
CA LEU A 389 10.52 28.15 36.19
C LEU A 389 11.68 27.38 36.84
N SER A 390 12.86 27.95 36.63
CA SER A 390 14.19 27.67 37.17
C SER A 390 14.36 28.16 38.61
N LEU A 391 15.24 27.50 39.39
CA LEU A 391 16.24 28.04 40.35
C LEU A 391 16.82 26.84 41.15
N LEU A 392 18.07 26.41 40.93
CA LEU A 392 19.31 26.81 41.64
C LEU A 392 19.36 26.38 43.12
N GLN A 393 20.21 25.40 43.45
CA GLN A 393 21.30 25.51 44.45
C GLN A 393 22.15 24.22 44.55
N LEU A 394 23.46 24.37 44.33
CA LEU A 394 24.55 23.47 44.78
C LEU A 394 25.00 23.90 46.19
N PRO A 395 25.65 23.03 46.99
CA PRO A 395 27.13 22.95 47.04
C PRO A 395 27.68 21.50 47.16
N ARG A 396 28.74 21.10 46.42
CA ARG A 396 30.20 21.11 46.67
C ARG A 396 30.75 20.19 47.77
N GLY A 397 31.78 19.41 47.38
CA GLY A 397 32.85 18.80 48.20
C GLY A 397 32.83 17.26 48.16
N LEU A 398 33.89 16.50 47.88
CA LEU A 398 35.33 16.75 47.77
C LEU A 398 35.99 15.62 46.94
N GLU A 399 37.18 15.94 46.42
CA GLU A 399 38.08 15.15 45.58
C GLU A 399 38.66 13.90 46.27
N GLU A 400 39.06 12.88 45.50
CA GLU A 400 40.49 12.54 45.36
C GLU A 400 40.76 11.54 44.21
N ARG A 401 41.96 11.70 43.63
CA ARG A 401 42.50 11.09 42.41
C ARG A 401 43.20 9.74 42.70
N THR A 402 43.56 9.03 41.62
CA THR A 402 44.86 8.33 41.32
C THR A 402 44.56 7.21 40.28
N ILE A 403 44.76 7.37 38.94
CA ILE A 403 45.97 7.11 38.08
C ILE A 403 46.76 5.87 38.56
N VAL A 404 47.10 4.84 37.79
CA VAL A 404 48.20 4.62 36.80
C VAL A 404 48.05 3.12 36.43
N VAL A 405 48.24 2.58 35.21
CA VAL A 405 49.16 2.83 34.08
C VAL A 405 48.42 2.56 32.78
#